data_AF-A0A7C7Y662-F1
#
_entry.id   AF-A0A7C7Y662-F1
#
_cell.length_a   1.000
_cell.length_b   1.000
_cell.length_c   1.000
_cell.angle_alpha   90.00
_cell.angle_beta   90.00
_cell.angle_gamma   90.00
#
_symmetry.space_group_name_H-M   'P 1'
#
loop_
_entity.id
_entity.type
_entity.pdbx_description
1 polymer ?
#
loop_
_entity_poly.entity_id
_entity_poly.type
_entity_poly.pdbx_seq_one_letter_code
_entity_poly.pdbx_strand_id
1 'polypeptide(L)' 'MAAALDSWHDIIRNGDASALDTLIADDAVFHSPVVHTPQVGKALVVK' A
#
# COMPACT_ATOMS: atom_id res chain seq x y z
N MET A 1 11.36 -7.57 9.12
CA MET A 1 10.22 -6.71 9.51
C MET A 1 10.56 -5.21 9.39
N ALA A 2 11.73 -4.74 9.85
CA ALA A 2 12.10 -3.32 9.77
C ALA A 2 12.14 -2.74 8.33
N ALA A 3 12.68 -3.49 7.36
CA ALA A 3 12.86 -3.00 5.99
C ALA A 3 11.58 -2.50 5.31
N ALA A 4 10.43 -3.18 5.51
CA ALA A 4 9.17 -2.78 4.88
C ALA A 4 8.64 -1.44 5.41
N LEU A 5 8.81 -1.21 6.72
CA LEU A 5 8.42 0.05 7.37
C LEU A 5 9.36 1.19 6.98
N ASP A 6 10.66 0.92 6.85
CA ASP A 6 11.63 1.91 6.39
C ASP A 6 11.32 2.36 4.95
N SER A 7 11.06 1.42 4.04
CA SER A 7 10.63 1.73 2.67
C SER A 7 9.31 2.49 2.63
N TRP A 8 8.33 2.12 3.48
CA TRP A 8 7.08 2.88 3.61
C TRP A 8 7.34 4.34 4.02
N HIS A 9 8.20 4.58 5.01
CA HIS A 9 8.53 5.94 5.42
C HIS A 9 9.22 6.75 4.31
N ASP A 10 10.09 6.13 3.52
CA ASP A 10 10.72 6.79 2.37
C ASP A 10 9.71 7.17 1.28
N ILE A 11 8.77 6.27 0.97
CA ILE A 11 7.66 6.53 0.04
C ILE A 11 6.87 7.77 0.48
N ILE A 12 6.49 7.83 1.75
CA ILE A 12 5.70 8.94 2.29
C ILE A 12 6.51 10.25 2.31
N ARG A 13 7.80 10.19 2.65
CA ARG A 13 8.69 11.37 2.64
C ARG A 13 8.88 11.96 1.24
N ASN A 14 9.03 11.09 0.24
CA ASN A 14 9.31 11.50 -1.14
C ASN A 14 8.04 11.74 -1.96
N GLY A 15 6.88 11.29 -1.47
CA GLY A 15 5.61 11.33 -2.20
C GLY A 15 5.57 10.39 -3.41
N ASP A 16 6.47 9.40 -3.46
CA ASP A 16 6.59 8.48 -4.58
C ASP A 16 5.81 7.19 -4.33
N ALA A 17 4.54 7.20 -4.71
CA ALA A 17 3.67 6.05 -4.59
C ALA A 17 4.05 4.88 -5.53
N SER A 18 4.94 5.07 -6.52
CA SER A 18 5.29 4.00 -7.47
C SER A 18 6.01 2.83 -6.79
N ALA A 19 6.76 3.10 -5.72
CA ALA A 19 7.46 2.08 -4.96
C ALA A 19 6.51 1.20 -4.12
N LEU A 20 5.24 1.60 -3.92
CA LEU A 20 4.25 0.74 -3.28
C LEU A 20 3.99 -0.55 -4.06
N ASP A 21 4.18 -0.53 -5.39
CA ASP A 21 4.01 -1.74 -6.20
C ASP A 21 4.97 -2.85 -5.75
N THR A 22 6.17 -2.52 -5.28
CA THR A 22 7.12 -3.51 -4.76
C THR A 22 6.86 -3.92 -3.32
N LEU A 23 6.10 -3.13 -2.56
CA LEU A 23 5.87 -3.32 -1.12
C LEU A 23 4.56 -4.05 -0.81
N ILE A 24 3.54 -3.85 -1.65
CA ILE A 24 2.19 -4.40 -1.45
C ILE A 24 2.08 -5.78 -2.10
N ALA A 25 1.58 -6.76 -1.34
CA ALA A 25 1.32 -8.11 -1.83
C ALA A 25 0.16 -8.14 -2.86
N ASP A 26 0.22 -9.10 -3.78
CA ASP A 26 -0.78 -9.24 -4.85
C ASP A 26 -2.21 -9.41 -4.33
N ASP A 27 -2.38 -10.06 -3.18
CA ASP A 27 -3.64 -10.36 -2.51
C ASP A 27 -4.00 -9.37 -1.38
N ALA A 28 -3.29 -8.24 -1.28
CA ALA A 28 -3.53 -7.25 -0.24
C ALA A 28 -4.98 -6.75 -0.23
N VAL A 29 -5.51 -6.49 0.98
CA VAL A 29 -6.86 -5.97 1.18
C VAL A 29 -6.80 -4.63 1.90
N PHE A 30 -7.35 -3.59 1.27
CA PHE A 30 -7.48 -2.27 1.87
C PHE A 30 -8.83 -2.10 2.55
N HIS A 31 -8.80 -1.83 3.86
CA HIS A 31 -9.96 -1.54 4.68
C HIS A 31 -10.03 -0.05 4.98
N SER A 32 -11.07 0.60 4.48
CA SER A 32 -11.34 2.01 4.75
C SER A 32 -12.65 2.20 5.49
N PRO A 33 -12.68 3.03 6.56
CA PRO A 33 -13.91 3.39 7.26
C PRO A 33 -14.82 4.27 6.40
N VAL A 34 -14.34 4.82 5.28
CA VAL A 34 -15.12 5.64 4.35
C VAL A 34 -15.73 4.79 3.23
N VAL A 35 -14.98 3.79 2.75
CA VAL A 35 -15.40 2.99 1.59
C VAL A 35 -16.24 1.78 1.99
N HIS A 36 -16.20 1.35 3.27
CA HIS A 36 -16.99 0.29 3.92
C HIS A 36 -16.93 -1.12 3.31
N THR A 37 -16.69 -1.24 2.00
CA THR A 37 -16.40 -2.45 1.26
C THR A 37 -14.89 -2.63 1.19
N PRO A 38 -14.34 -3.79 1.61
CA PRO A 38 -12.93 -4.09 1.46
C PRO A 38 -12.51 -4.06 -0.02
N GLN A 39 -11.39 -3.39 -0.32
CA GLN A 39 -10.80 -3.36 -1.65
C GLN A 39 -9.74 -4.45 -1.74
N VAL A 40 -9.98 -5.46 -2.57
CA VAL A 40 -9.16 -6.68 -2.61
C VAL A 40 -8.28 -6.70 -3.84
N GLY A 41 -7.00 -7.00 -3.63
CA GLY A 41 -6.00 -7.15 -4.68
C GLY A 41 -5.20 -5.88 -4.92
N LYS A 42 -3.91 -6.07 -5.21
CA LYS A 42 -2.91 -4.99 -5.36
C LYS A 42 -3.34 -3.87 -6.30
N ALA A 43 -3.95 -4.19 -7.44
CA ALA A 43 -4.41 -3.17 -8.39
C ALA A 43 -5.45 -2.20 -7.83
N LEU A 44 -6.22 -2.59 -6.80
CA LEU A 44 -7.17 -1.71 -6.10
C LEU A 44 -6.54 -1.02 -4.89
N VAL A 45 -5.53 -1.65 -4.27
CA VAL A 45 -4.83 -1.12 -3.09
C VAL A 45 -3.81 -0.04 -3.44
N VAL A 46 -3.13 -0.15 -4.58
CA VAL A 46 -2.04 0.76 -5.00
C VAL A 46 -2.53 1.85 -5.98
N LYS A 47 -3.84 1.96 -6.17
CA LYS A 47 -4.46 2.84 -7.17
C LYS A 47 -4.42 4.32 -6.81
#